data_AF-A0A8T6W9H6-F1
#
_entry.id   AF-A0A8T6W9H6-F1
#
_cell.length_a   1.000
_cell.length_b   1.000
_cell.length_c   1.000
_cell.angle_alpha   90.00
_cell.angle_beta   90.00
_cell.angle_gamma   90.00
#
_symmetry.space_group_name_H-M   'P 1'
#
loop_
_entity.id
_entity.type
_entity.pdbx_description
1 polymer ?
#
loop_
_entity_poly.entity_id
_entity_poly.type
_entity_poly.pdbx_seq_one_letter_code
_entity_poly.pdbx_strand_id
1 'polypeptide(L)' 'MSIEEIFSSKGRVRILRILAEIGELNISEIARRAGLNYATTNQHLQVLENSELIKH' A
#
# COMPACT_ATOMS: atom_id res chain seq x y z
N MET A 1 -12.03 8.27 6.99
CA MET A 1 -12.19 7.01 6.24
C MET A 1 -12.44 5.93 7.27
N SER A 2 -13.48 5.12 7.10
CA SER A 2 -13.72 3.98 7.97
C SER A 2 -12.69 2.87 7.70
N ILE A 3 -12.58 1.92 8.62
CA ILE A 3 -11.68 0.77 8.43
C ILE A 3 -12.08 -0.02 7.19
N GLU A 4 -13.38 -0.25 6.98
CA GLU A 4 -13.93 -0.95 5.82
C GLU A 4 -13.57 -0.25 4.50
N GLU A 5 -13.64 1.09 4.49
CA GLU A 5 -13.23 1.88 3.32
C GLU A 5 -11.73 1.73 3.02
N ILE A 6 -10.85 1.63 4.03
CA ILE A 6 -9.41 1.41 3.84
C ILE A 6 -9.14 0.04 3.22
N PHE A 7 -9.72 -1.00 3.82
CA PHE A 7 -9.47 -2.40 3.45
C PHE A 7 -10.26 -2.86 2.21
N SER A 8 -11.20 -2.06 1.70
CA SER A 8 -11.96 -2.39 0.48
C SER A 8 -11.14 -2.45 -0.82
N SER A 9 -9.96 -1.80 -0.88
CA SER A 9 -9.11 -1.86 -2.08
C SER A 9 -8.17 -3.07 -2.03
N LYS A 10 -8.30 -3.94 -3.04
CA LYS A 10 -7.37 -5.06 -3.25
C LYS A 10 -5.91 -4.59 -3.37
N GLY A 11 -5.65 -3.42 -3.95
CA GLY A 11 -4.31 -2.85 -4.08
C GLY A 11 -3.70 -2.49 -2.73
N ARG A 12 -4.46 -1.79 -1.87
CA ARG A 12 -4.03 -1.43 -0.51
C ARG A 12 -3.76 -2.67 0.34
N VAL A 13 -4.66 -3.66 0.30
CA VAL A 13 -4.48 -4.93 1.05
C VAL A 13 -3.23 -5.67 0.58
N ARG A 14 -2.95 -5.71 -0.73
CA ARG A 14 -1.72 -6.33 -1.26
C ARG A 14 -0.46 -5.62 -0.76
N ILE A 15 -0.44 -4.29 -0.78
CA ILE A 15 0.69 -3.50 -0.29
C ILE A 15 0.93 -3.77 1.21
N LEU A 16 -0.13 -3.71 2.03
CA LEU A 16 -0.03 -4.00 3.45
C LEU A 16 0.50 -5.41 3.72
N ARG A 17 0.05 -6.42 2.97
CA ARG A 17 0.56 -7.78 3.08
C ARG A 17 2.06 -7.85 2.74
N ILE A 18 2.48 -7.24 1.63
CA ILE A 18 3.89 -7.21 1.20
C ILE A 18 4.76 -6.59 2.30
N LEU A 19 4.34 -5.45 2.85
CA LEU A 19 5.06 -4.76 3.93
C LEU A 19 5.06 -5.56 5.24
N ALA A 20 3.96 -6.25 5.57
CA ALA A 20 3.89 -7.09 6.76
C ALA A 20 4.80 -8.33 6.67
N GLU A 21 5.01 -8.87 5.47
CA GLU A 21 5.86 -10.05 5.24
C GLU A 21 7.36 -9.71 5.11
N ILE A 22 7.69 -8.57 4.49
CA ILE A 22 9.07 -8.23 4.11
C ILE A 22 9.64 -7.06 4.93
N GLY A 23 8.77 -6.21 5.46
CA GLY A 23 9.16 -4.95 6.09
C GLY A 23 9.31 -3.83 5.09
N GLU A 24 10.40 -3.06 5.22
CA GLU A 24 10.64 -1.84 4.46
C GLU A 24 11.05 -2.12 3.01
N LEU A 25 10.46 -1.39 2.07
CA LEU A 25 10.72 -1.49 0.65
C LEU A 25 10.59 -0.13 -0.02
N ASN A 26 11.35 0.09 -1.08
CA ASN A 26 11.13 1.25 -1.94
C ASN A 26 9.85 1.08 -2.79
N ILE A 27 9.26 2.20 -3.21
CA ILE A 27 8.01 2.23 -3.96
C ILE A 27 8.06 1.42 -5.28
N SER A 28 9.19 1.39 -5.97
CA SER A 28 9.34 0.63 -7.22
C SER A 28 9.24 -0.88 -6.98
N GLU A 29 9.82 -1.38 -5.89
CA GLU A 29 9.74 -2.80 -5.52
C GLU A 29 8.35 -3.17 -5.00
N ILE A 30 7.68 -2.26 -4.27
CA ILE A 30 6.28 -2.42 -3.88
C ILE A 30 5.39 -2.51 -5.12
N ALA A 31 5.54 -1.60 -6.08
CA ALA A 31 4.77 -1.58 -7.33
C ALA A 31 4.95 -2.89 -8.11
N ARG A 32 6.21 -3.34 -8.27
CA ARG A 32 6.55 -4.60 -8.95
C ARG A 32 5.90 -5.81 -8.27
N ARG A 33 6.00 -5.92 -6.93
CA ARG A 33 5.44 -7.04 -6.17
C ARG A 33 3.91 -7.01 -6.07
N ALA A 34 3.31 -5.82 -6.00
CA ALA A 34 1.86 -5.65 -5.97
C ALA A 34 1.21 -5.87 -7.34
N GLY A 35 2.00 -5.87 -8.43
CA GLY A 35 1.52 -5.93 -9.81
C GLY A 35 0.79 -4.64 -10.21
N LEU A 36 1.28 -3.50 -9.73
CA LEU A 36 0.70 -2.18 -9.95
C LEU A 36 1.71 -1.26 -10.64
N ASN A 37 1.23 -0.23 -11.32
CA ASN A 37 2.11 0.82 -11.82
C ASN A 37 2.49 1.80 -10.69
N TYR A 38 3.50 2.64 -10.94
CA TYR A 38 3.99 3.61 -9.96
C TYR A 38 2.89 4.56 -9.45
N ALA A 39 2.10 5.16 -10.35
CA ALA A 39 1.10 6.16 -9.99
C ALA A 39 0.01 5.57 -9.08
N THR A 40 -0.53 4.39 -9.41
CA THR A 40 -1.52 3.68 -8.60
C THR A 40 -0.92 3.25 -7.27
N THR A 41 0.35 2.80 -7.26
CA THR A 41 1.05 2.44 -6.01
C THR A 41 1.20 3.65 -5.11
N ASN A 42 1.64 4.79 -5.65
CA ASN A 42 1.81 6.03 -4.90
C ASN A 42 0.48 6.52 -4.30
N GLN A 43 -0.61 6.46 -5.07
CA GLN A 43 -1.95 6.80 -4.56
C GLN A 43 -2.36 5.90 -3.39
N HIS A 44 -2.11 4.59 -3.48
CA HIS A 44 -2.41 3.68 -2.38
C HIS A 44 -1.54 3.94 -1.15
N LEU A 45 -0.24 4.18 -1.33
CA LEU A 45 0.68 4.50 -0.24
C LEU A 45 0.25 5.78 0.49
N GLN A 46 -0.09 6.85 -0.24
CA GLN A 46 -0.60 8.09 0.35
C GLN A 46 -1.87 7.86 1.18
N VAL A 47 -2.81 7.04 0.70
CA VAL A 47 -4.02 6.72 1.47
C VAL A 47 -3.70 5.91 2.73
N LEU A 48 -2.77 4.96 2.64
CA LEU A 48 -2.35 4.15 3.78
C LEU A 48 -1.58 4.97 4.82
N GLU A 49 -0.71 5.87 4.37
CA GLU A 49 0.03 6.83 5.20
C GLU A 49 -0.92 7.80 5.92
N ASN A 50 -1.86 8.40 5.19
CA ASN A 50 -2.90 9.27 5.78
C ASN A 50 -3.83 8.53 6.76
N SER A 51 -3.82 7.19 6.76
CA SER A 51 -4.54 6.36 7.72
C SER A 51 -3.66 5.84 8.87
N GLU A 52 -2.41 6.31 8.96
CA GLU A 52 -1.42 5.93 9.98
C GLU A 52 -1.09 4.42 10.00
N LEU A 53 -1.34 3.69 8.90
CA LEU A 53 -1.05 2.26 8.80
C LEU A 53 0.37 1.96 8.35
N ILE A 54 1.00 2.92 7.65
CA ILE A 54 2.39 2.85 7.20
C ILE A 54 3.06 4.21 7.42
N LYS A 55 4.38 4.22 7.33
CA LYS A 55 5.17 5.45 7.16
C LYS A 55 5.84 5.38 5.79
N HIS A 56 5.71 6.44 4.99
CA HIS A 56 6.17 6.50 3.61
C HIS A 56 7.22 7.60 3.46
#